data_AF-A0A497R582-F1
#
_entry.id   AF-A0A497R582-F1
#
_cell.length_a   1.000
_cell.length_b   1.000
_cell.length_c   1.000
_cell.angle_alpha   90.00
_cell.angle_beta   90.00
_cell.angle_gamma   90.00
#
_symmetry.space_group_name_H-M   'P 1'
#
loop_
_entity.id
_entity.type
_entity.pdbx_description
1 polymer ?
#
loop_
_entity_poly.entity_id
_entity_poly.type
_entity_poly.pdbx_seq_one_letter_code
_entity_poly.pdbx_strand_id
1 'polypeptide(L)'
;MRIVDKVKRKKWMIQALAQASLAEKTSLTKGFLNKKQFYPTKKVQADITNLIYCMLCPNMCRFECPVVETSKIETHSPAIKSRIAYYLEMNLLDKSAETLQPLFEGCLHCSACKAWCPFDFAVGDLLEDVTVDLFQNLKKYPQKLQDFTIRIQTNNGLYQKEQLKKATKLLHALPKEGELYYFPGCVTMRNHPEVIEGIIQIAKKAGVKL
;
A
#
# COMPACT_ATOMS: atom_id res chain seq x y z
N MET A 1 -30.86 -7.37 -6.78
CA MET A 1 -30.48 -8.66 -7.43
C MET A 1 -31.31 -9.79 -6.79
N ARG A 2 -32.26 -10.39 -7.52
CA ARG A 2 -33.31 -11.26 -6.96
C ARG A 2 -32.72 -12.57 -6.40
N ILE A 3 -33.24 -13.06 -5.28
CA ILE A 3 -32.78 -14.26 -4.56
C ILE A 3 -32.65 -15.48 -5.50
N VAL A 4 -33.54 -15.58 -6.48
CA VAL A 4 -33.55 -16.61 -7.52
C VAL A 4 -32.25 -16.64 -8.34
N ASP A 5 -31.68 -15.48 -8.67
CA ASP A 5 -30.44 -15.40 -9.45
C ASP A 5 -29.22 -15.84 -8.63
N LYS A 6 -29.25 -15.62 -7.31
CA LYS A 6 -28.23 -16.14 -6.39
C LYS A 6 -28.32 -17.65 -6.27
N VAL A 7 -29.53 -18.22 -6.21
CA VAL A 7 -29.72 -19.68 -6.13
C VAL A 7 -29.31 -20.37 -7.43
N LYS A 8 -29.67 -19.81 -8.60
CA LYS A 8 -29.27 -20.34 -9.92
C LYS A 8 -27.75 -20.41 -10.09
N ARG A 9 -27.01 -19.36 -9.70
CA ARG A 9 -25.53 -19.35 -9.74
C ARG A 9 -24.89 -20.40 -8.83
N LYS A 10 -25.60 -20.83 -7.79
CA LYS A 10 -25.13 -21.82 -6.82
C LYS A 10 -25.65 -23.24 -7.09
N LYS A 11 -26.39 -23.45 -8.19
CA LYS A 11 -26.97 -24.75 -8.56
C LYS A 11 -25.91 -25.86 -8.68
N TRP A 12 -24.75 -25.54 -9.25
CA TRP A 12 -23.63 -26.48 -9.38
C TRP A 12 -23.10 -26.94 -8.02
N MET A 13 -23.04 -26.05 -7.02
CA MET A 13 -22.64 -26.43 -5.64
C MET A 13 -23.67 -27.35 -4.99
N ILE A 14 -24.96 -27.10 -5.22
CA ILE A 14 -26.04 -27.96 -4.70
C ILE A 14 -25.94 -29.36 -5.32
N GLN A 15 -25.66 -29.45 -6.63
CA GLN A 15 -25.47 -30.71 -7.34
C GLN A 15 -24.23 -31.47 -6.85
N ALA A 16 -23.11 -30.76 -6.70
CA ALA A 16 -21.88 -31.34 -6.14
C ALA A 16 -22.09 -31.84 -4.70
N LEU A 17 -22.77 -31.06 -3.87
CA LEU A 17 -23.11 -31.45 -2.51
C LEU A 17 -24.07 -32.63 -2.48
N ALA A 18 -25.03 -32.75 -3.41
CA ALA A 18 -25.98 -33.86 -3.41
C ALA A 18 -25.26 -35.22 -3.58
N GLN A 19 -24.23 -35.26 -4.43
CA GLN A 19 -23.43 -36.44 -4.75
C GLN A 19 -22.34 -36.77 -3.70
N ALA A 20 -22.03 -35.83 -2.81
CA ALA A 20 -21.03 -36.02 -1.76
C ALA A 20 -21.52 -36.96 -0.64
N SER A 21 -20.57 -37.65 -0.01
CA SER A 21 -20.82 -38.49 1.17
C SER A 21 -21.31 -37.65 2.36
N LEU A 22 -21.93 -38.31 3.35
CA LEU A 22 -22.40 -37.62 4.56
C LEU A 22 -21.25 -36.95 5.32
N ALA A 23 -20.06 -37.55 5.32
CA ALA A 23 -18.86 -36.99 5.93
C ALA A 23 -18.40 -35.70 5.22
N GLU A 24 -18.36 -35.70 3.90
CA GLU A 24 -18.00 -34.53 3.09
C GLU A 24 -19.02 -33.39 3.23
N LYS A 25 -20.32 -33.71 3.22
CA LYS A 25 -21.41 -32.75 3.49
C LYS A 25 -21.24 -32.10 4.88
N THR A 26 -20.89 -32.90 5.88
CA THR A 26 -20.69 -32.42 7.26
C THR A 26 -19.43 -31.55 7.38
N SER A 27 -18.35 -31.93 6.69
CA SER A 27 -17.11 -31.15 6.63
C SER A 27 -17.32 -29.80 5.94
N LEU A 28 -17.98 -29.80 4.78
CA LEU A 28 -18.27 -28.59 4.01
C LEU A 28 -19.22 -27.65 4.75
N THR A 29 -20.29 -28.18 5.36
CA THR A 29 -21.21 -27.35 6.16
C THR A 29 -20.52 -26.76 7.38
N LYS A 30 -19.69 -27.52 8.11
CA LYS A 30 -18.84 -26.99 9.18
C LYS A 30 -17.88 -25.91 8.68
N GLY A 31 -17.21 -26.11 7.54
CA GLY A 31 -16.34 -25.09 6.94
C GLY A 31 -17.09 -23.81 6.55
N PHE A 32 -18.28 -23.93 5.98
CA PHE A 32 -19.13 -22.78 5.64
C PHE A 32 -19.70 -22.05 6.85
N LEU A 33 -20.00 -22.77 7.93
CA LEU A 33 -20.45 -22.20 9.20
C LEU A 33 -19.28 -21.58 9.98
N ASN A 34 -18.08 -22.17 9.86
CA ASN A 34 -16.84 -21.71 10.47
C ASN A 34 -16.11 -20.68 9.60
N LYS A 35 -16.82 -19.79 8.88
CA LYS A 35 -16.20 -18.64 8.18
C LYS A 35 -15.20 -17.89 9.05
N LYS A 36 -15.40 -17.86 10.37
CA LYS A 36 -14.47 -17.33 11.37
C LYS A 36 -13.04 -17.88 11.29
N GLN A 37 -12.79 -19.02 10.64
CA GLN A 37 -11.44 -19.56 10.46
C GLN A 37 -10.63 -18.81 9.38
N PHE A 38 -11.30 -18.16 8.42
CA PHE A 38 -10.66 -17.43 7.32
C PHE A 38 -10.68 -15.91 7.51
N TYR A 39 -11.22 -15.44 8.63
CA TYR A 39 -11.26 -14.03 9.00
C TYR A 39 -10.69 -13.87 10.40
N PRO A 40 -9.99 -12.78 10.69
CA PRO A 40 -9.41 -12.55 12.00
C PRO A 40 -10.51 -12.48 13.06
N THR A 41 -10.22 -13.03 14.24
CA THR A 41 -11.14 -13.02 15.39
C THR A 41 -11.22 -11.65 16.05
N LYS A 42 -10.17 -10.83 15.89
CA LYS A 42 -10.10 -9.44 16.35
C LYS A 42 -10.47 -8.51 15.20
N LYS A 43 -10.93 -7.31 15.55
CA LYS A 43 -11.15 -6.25 14.56
C LYS A 43 -9.79 -5.78 14.04
N VAL A 44 -9.66 -5.76 12.73
CA VAL A 44 -8.50 -5.27 11.97
C VAL A 44 -9.00 -4.22 10.98
N GLN A 45 -8.11 -3.34 10.51
CA GLN A 45 -8.41 -2.39 9.45
C GLN A 45 -8.35 -3.05 8.07
N ALA A 46 -7.45 -4.02 7.90
CA ALA A 46 -7.24 -4.72 6.64
C ALA A 46 -8.53 -5.22 5.97
N ASP A 47 -8.69 -4.93 4.67
CA ASP A 47 -9.72 -5.57 3.83
C ASP A 47 -9.35 -7.03 3.53
N ILE A 48 -9.68 -7.90 4.47
CA ILE A 48 -9.44 -9.34 4.40
C ILE A 48 -10.06 -9.96 3.14
N THR A 49 -11.19 -9.45 2.67
CA THR A 49 -11.87 -10.06 1.52
C THR A 49 -11.08 -9.83 0.24
N ASN A 50 -10.63 -8.58 0.00
CA ASN A 50 -9.82 -8.26 -1.17
C ASN A 50 -8.39 -8.81 -1.06
N LEU A 51 -7.83 -8.94 0.14
CA LEU A 51 -6.58 -9.68 0.36
C LEU A 51 -6.71 -11.14 -0.06
N ILE A 52 -7.82 -11.82 0.29
CA ILE A 52 -8.10 -13.19 -0.15
C ILE A 52 -8.24 -13.27 -1.68
N TYR A 53 -8.93 -12.31 -2.30
CA TYR A 53 -9.05 -12.28 -3.77
C TYR A 53 -7.71 -12.11 -4.46
N CYS A 54 -6.86 -11.22 -3.94
CA CYS A 54 -5.52 -11.03 -4.50
C CYS A 54 -4.61 -12.25 -4.25
N MET A 55 -4.59 -12.82 -3.05
CA MET A 55 -3.67 -13.91 -2.72
C MET A 55 -3.93 -15.21 -3.51
N LEU A 56 -5.18 -15.40 -3.94
CA LEU A 56 -5.65 -16.54 -4.74
C LEU A 56 -5.64 -16.24 -6.25
N CYS A 57 -5.41 -15.00 -6.66
CA CYS A 57 -5.24 -14.63 -8.05
C CYS A 57 -3.99 -15.33 -8.62
N PRO A 58 -4.01 -15.79 -9.90
CA PRO A 58 -2.82 -16.32 -10.58
C PRO A 58 -1.78 -15.23 -10.91
N ASN A 59 -1.71 -14.16 -10.10
CA ASN A 59 -0.75 -13.08 -10.20
C ASN A 59 -0.78 -12.36 -11.56
N MET A 60 -1.98 -12.10 -12.08
CA MET A 60 -2.17 -11.54 -13.44
C MET A 60 -1.44 -10.21 -13.67
N CYS A 61 -1.30 -9.39 -12.63
CA CYS A 61 -0.63 -8.10 -12.66
C CYS A 61 0.88 -8.15 -12.39
N ARG A 62 1.47 -9.35 -12.23
CA ARG A 62 2.87 -9.55 -11.84
C ARG A 62 3.84 -8.85 -12.79
N PHE A 63 3.64 -9.00 -14.10
CA PHE A 63 4.55 -8.46 -15.12
C PHE A 63 4.58 -6.92 -15.13
N GLU A 64 3.53 -6.28 -14.65
CA GLU A 64 3.42 -4.82 -14.56
C GLU A 64 4.13 -4.28 -13.31
N CYS A 65 4.47 -5.14 -12.34
CA CYS A 65 5.06 -4.68 -11.09
C CYS A 65 6.56 -4.34 -11.29
N PRO A 66 6.96 -3.04 -11.23
CA PRO A 66 8.35 -2.66 -11.48
C PRO A 66 9.30 -3.22 -10.42
N VAL A 67 8.82 -3.44 -9.20
CA VAL A 67 9.63 -4.00 -8.11
C VAL A 67 9.99 -5.45 -8.38
N VAL A 68 9.04 -6.27 -8.85
CA VAL A 68 9.34 -7.66 -9.23
C VAL A 68 10.29 -7.69 -10.41
N GLU A 69 10.05 -6.85 -11.40
CA GLU A 69 10.88 -6.81 -12.61
C GLU A 69 12.31 -6.36 -12.34
N THR A 70 12.54 -5.51 -11.34
CA THR A 70 13.88 -5.07 -10.96
C THR A 70 14.54 -6.00 -9.95
N SER A 71 13.84 -6.41 -8.89
CA SER A 71 14.44 -7.24 -7.84
C SER A 71 14.57 -8.71 -8.25
N LYS A 72 13.73 -9.18 -9.16
CA LYS A 72 13.56 -10.60 -9.51
C LYS A 72 13.22 -11.50 -8.32
N ILE A 73 12.62 -10.94 -7.27
CA ILE A 73 12.19 -11.65 -6.06
C ILE A 73 10.67 -11.88 -6.13
N GLU A 74 10.24 -13.15 -6.13
CA GLU A 74 8.82 -13.49 -6.28
C GLU A 74 7.95 -13.08 -5.09
N THR A 75 8.53 -12.98 -3.88
CA THR A 75 7.82 -12.46 -2.70
C THR A 75 7.42 -10.99 -2.87
N HIS A 76 8.06 -10.26 -3.78
CA HIS A 76 7.66 -8.91 -4.15
C HIS A 76 6.51 -8.88 -5.16
N SER A 77 5.93 -10.01 -5.55
CA SER A 77 4.80 -9.99 -6.47
C SER A 77 3.47 -9.63 -5.79
N PRO A 78 2.53 -9.00 -6.51
CA PRO A 78 1.28 -8.52 -5.93
C PRO A 78 0.50 -9.60 -5.15
N ALA A 79 0.29 -10.78 -5.76
CA ALA A 79 -0.44 -11.86 -5.11
C ALA A 79 0.28 -12.43 -3.88
N ILE A 80 1.62 -12.55 -3.92
CA ILE A 80 2.39 -13.09 -2.80
C ILE A 80 2.44 -12.11 -1.63
N LYS A 81 2.57 -10.80 -1.87
CA LYS A 81 2.45 -9.81 -0.79
C LYS A 81 1.10 -9.86 -0.11
N SER A 82 0.01 -9.92 -0.88
CA SER A 82 -1.33 -10.04 -0.31
C SER A 82 -1.50 -11.33 0.49
N ARG A 83 -0.83 -12.42 0.09
CA ARG A 83 -0.79 -13.67 0.87
C ARG A 83 -0.08 -13.49 2.21
N ILE A 84 1.09 -12.86 2.20
CA ILE A 84 1.86 -12.58 3.43
C ILE A 84 1.04 -11.67 4.35
N ALA A 85 0.47 -10.60 3.79
CA ALA A 85 -0.38 -9.67 4.51
C ALA A 85 -1.60 -10.35 5.15
N TYR A 86 -2.33 -11.19 4.40
CA TYR A 86 -3.43 -11.99 4.96
C TYR A 86 -2.96 -12.88 6.12
N TYR A 87 -1.85 -13.60 5.97
CA TYR A 87 -1.37 -14.48 7.04
C TYR A 87 -0.83 -13.72 8.25
N LEU A 88 -0.32 -12.50 8.08
CA LEU A 88 0.03 -11.61 9.19
C LEU A 88 -1.21 -11.20 9.99
N GLU A 89 -2.29 -10.80 9.32
CA GLU A 89 -3.57 -10.45 9.96
C GLU A 89 -4.21 -11.63 10.69
N MET A 90 -4.08 -12.82 10.12
CA MET A 90 -4.51 -14.07 10.75
C MET A 90 -3.60 -14.52 11.90
N ASN A 91 -2.50 -13.79 12.19
CA ASN A 91 -1.46 -14.16 13.17
C ASN A 91 -0.86 -15.55 12.93
N LEU A 92 -0.74 -15.94 11.66
CA LEU A 92 -0.14 -17.21 11.23
C LEU A 92 1.33 -17.07 10.85
N LEU A 93 1.80 -15.83 10.66
CA LEU A 93 3.21 -15.51 10.45
C LEU A 93 3.76 -14.70 11.62
N ASP A 94 5.05 -14.86 11.86
CA ASP A 94 5.81 -14.01 12.76
C ASP A 94 6.00 -12.62 12.14
N LYS A 95 6.35 -11.64 12.98
CA LYS A 95 6.50 -10.23 12.59
C LYS A 95 7.97 -9.82 12.55
N SER A 96 8.83 -10.71 12.06
CA SER A 96 10.26 -10.44 11.82
C SER A 96 10.46 -9.43 10.69
N ALA A 97 11.67 -8.88 10.60
CA ALA A 97 12.01 -7.93 9.55
C ALA A 97 11.87 -8.57 8.16
N GLU A 98 12.25 -9.83 8.04
CA GLU A 98 12.21 -10.62 6.81
C GLU A 98 10.77 -10.83 6.33
N THR A 99 9.86 -11.20 7.23
CA THR A 99 8.44 -11.36 6.90
C THR A 99 7.79 -10.03 6.51
N LEU A 100 8.19 -8.93 7.16
CA LEU A 100 7.63 -7.61 6.90
C LEU A 100 8.21 -6.95 5.65
N GLN A 101 9.42 -7.32 5.22
CA GLN A 101 10.13 -6.69 4.11
C GLN A 101 9.30 -6.58 2.82
N PRO A 102 8.57 -7.62 2.34
CA PRO A 102 7.81 -7.51 1.10
C PRO A 102 6.66 -6.50 1.15
N LEU A 103 6.14 -6.20 2.35
CA LEU A 103 5.07 -5.22 2.56
C LEU A 103 5.63 -3.79 2.53
N PHE A 104 6.74 -3.55 3.24
CA PHE A 104 7.32 -2.21 3.39
C PHE A 104 8.26 -1.80 2.27
N GLU A 105 9.10 -2.72 1.79
CA GLU A 105 10.12 -2.45 0.75
C GLU A 105 9.69 -2.98 -0.62
N GLY A 106 8.80 -3.98 -0.64
CA GLY A 106 8.35 -4.59 -1.89
C GLY A 106 7.32 -3.77 -2.67
N CYS A 107 6.70 -2.73 -2.09
CA CYS A 107 5.62 -1.98 -2.72
C CYS A 107 5.95 -0.48 -2.83
N LEU A 108 5.84 0.08 -4.05
CA LEU A 108 6.03 1.52 -4.31
C LEU A 108 4.72 2.33 -4.26
N HIS A 109 3.57 1.70 -3.98
CA HIS A 109 2.25 2.35 -4.05
C HIS A 109 1.98 3.06 -5.39
N CYS A 110 2.53 2.55 -6.49
CA CYS A 110 2.36 3.11 -7.84
C CYS A 110 1.03 2.73 -8.51
N SER A 111 0.27 1.82 -7.91
CA SER A 111 -1.02 1.32 -8.42
C SER A 111 -1.01 0.70 -9.82
N ALA A 112 0.15 0.39 -10.39
CA ALA A 112 0.27 -0.22 -11.72
C ALA A 112 -0.49 -1.56 -11.81
N CYS A 113 -0.53 -2.33 -10.72
CA CYS A 113 -1.29 -3.58 -10.64
C CYS A 113 -2.81 -3.43 -10.82
N LYS A 114 -3.38 -2.25 -10.57
CA LYS A 114 -4.83 -2.01 -10.65
C LYS A 114 -5.34 -2.14 -12.09
N ALA A 115 -4.55 -1.70 -13.07
CA ALA A 115 -4.92 -1.75 -14.49
C ALA A 115 -5.24 -3.18 -14.97
N TRP A 116 -4.66 -4.19 -14.32
CA TRP A 116 -4.81 -5.60 -14.66
C TRP A 116 -5.65 -6.39 -13.63
N CYS A 117 -6.17 -5.71 -12.61
CA CYS A 117 -6.90 -6.35 -11.52
C CYS A 117 -8.38 -6.52 -11.90
N PRO A 118 -8.90 -7.76 -12.02
CA PRO A 118 -10.32 -7.98 -12.35
C PRO A 118 -11.28 -7.55 -11.24
N PHE A 119 -10.75 -7.23 -10.05
CA PHE A 119 -11.50 -6.81 -8.87
C PHE A 119 -11.39 -5.30 -8.59
N ASP A 120 -10.68 -4.55 -9.45
CA ASP A 120 -10.56 -3.09 -9.41
C ASP A 120 -9.98 -2.46 -8.12
N PHE A 121 -9.09 -3.18 -7.44
CA PHE A 121 -8.29 -2.65 -6.33
C PHE A 121 -6.80 -2.56 -6.69
N ALA A 122 -6.08 -1.65 -6.04
CA ALA A 122 -4.62 -1.66 -6.04
C ALA A 122 -4.10 -2.44 -4.83
N VAL A 123 -3.07 -3.26 -5.04
CA VAL A 123 -2.45 -4.01 -3.94
C VAL A 123 -1.79 -3.07 -2.93
N GLY A 124 -1.29 -1.90 -3.35
CA GLY A 124 -0.77 -0.88 -2.42
C GLY A 124 -1.77 -0.52 -1.34
N ASP A 125 -3.00 -0.18 -1.72
CA ASP A 125 -4.08 0.19 -0.81
C ASP A 125 -4.38 -0.94 0.20
N LEU A 126 -4.41 -2.20 -0.25
CA LEU A 126 -4.63 -3.35 0.64
C LEU A 126 -3.49 -3.54 1.66
N LEU A 127 -2.25 -3.22 1.26
CA LEU A 127 -1.09 -3.31 2.13
C LEU A 127 -1.04 -2.14 3.11
N GLU A 128 -1.54 -0.96 2.73
CA GLU A 128 -1.60 0.20 3.61
C GLU A 128 -2.38 -0.12 4.89
N ASP A 129 -3.60 -0.65 4.78
CA ASP A 129 -4.42 -1.03 5.95
C ASP A 129 -3.69 -2.00 6.89
N VAL A 130 -3.00 -2.99 6.32
CA VAL A 130 -2.22 -3.99 7.07
C VAL A 130 -1.02 -3.32 7.76
N THR A 131 -0.33 -2.41 7.07
CA THR A 131 0.77 -1.67 7.68
C THR A 131 0.27 -0.77 8.80
N VAL A 132 -0.90 -0.15 8.67
CA VAL A 132 -1.55 0.64 9.73
C VAL A 132 -1.79 -0.24 10.96
N ASP A 133 -2.32 -1.45 10.79
CA ASP A 133 -2.51 -2.40 11.89
C ASP A 133 -1.17 -2.77 12.57
N LEU A 134 -0.11 -2.99 11.79
CA LEU A 134 1.24 -3.27 12.31
C LEU A 134 1.85 -2.07 13.07
N PHE A 135 1.65 -0.85 12.57
CA PHE A 135 2.15 0.38 13.19
C PHE A 135 1.40 0.73 14.47
N GLN A 136 0.08 0.88 14.38
CA GLN A 136 -0.75 1.44 15.46
C GLN A 136 -0.94 0.44 16.59
N ASN A 137 -1.23 -0.83 16.25
CA ASN A 137 -1.61 -1.81 17.27
C ASN A 137 -0.40 -2.53 17.87
N LEU A 138 0.69 -2.68 17.10
CA LEU A 138 1.78 -3.58 17.47
C LEU A 138 3.15 -2.91 17.57
N LYS A 139 3.32 -1.69 17.04
CA LYS A 139 4.62 -0.99 16.94
C LYS A 139 5.70 -1.88 16.30
N LYS A 140 5.33 -2.68 15.30
CA LYS A 140 6.23 -3.62 14.60
C LYS A 140 6.45 -3.15 13.16
N TYR A 141 7.62 -2.57 12.90
CA TYR A 141 8.02 -2.12 11.57
C TYR A 141 9.55 -2.00 11.47
N PRO A 142 10.13 -2.05 10.26
CA PRO A 142 11.58 -2.02 10.04
C PRO A 142 12.30 -0.88 10.76
N GLN A 143 13.47 -1.16 11.36
CA GLN A 143 14.25 -0.17 12.13
C GLN A 143 14.57 1.09 11.32
N LYS A 144 14.89 0.94 10.03
CA LYS A 144 15.18 2.07 9.13
C LYS A 144 14.04 3.10 9.08
N LEU A 145 12.79 2.65 9.20
CA LEU A 145 11.61 3.52 9.23
C LEU A 145 11.43 4.20 10.59
N GLN A 146 11.84 3.55 11.69
CA GLN A 146 11.89 4.17 13.02
C GLN A 146 12.86 5.34 13.02
N ASP A 147 14.09 5.11 12.55
CA ASP A 147 15.12 6.13 12.48
C ASP A 147 14.69 7.29 11.57
N PHE A 148 14.00 6.98 10.47
CA PHE A 148 13.44 7.98 9.58
C PHE A 148 12.35 8.82 10.25
N THR A 149 11.45 8.20 11.01
CA THR A 149 10.40 8.89 11.77
C THR A 149 11.00 9.82 12.81
N ILE A 150 11.98 9.34 13.57
CA ILE A 150 12.70 10.15 14.58
C ILE A 150 13.34 11.36 13.90
N ARG A 151 14.04 11.17 12.77
CA ARG A 151 14.65 12.29 12.03
C ARG A 151 13.63 13.35 11.61
N ILE A 152 12.45 12.94 11.12
CA ILE A 152 11.39 13.88 10.73
C ILE A 152 10.88 14.65 11.94
N GLN A 153 10.62 13.96 13.06
CA GLN A 153 10.13 14.57 14.30
C GLN A 153 11.15 15.55 14.89
N THR A 154 12.43 15.17 14.92
CA THR A 154 13.51 16.02 15.45
C THR A 154 13.76 17.24 14.57
N ASN A 155 13.77 17.08 13.24
CA ASN A 155 14.09 18.17 12.33
C ASN A 155 12.89 19.02 11.92
N ASN A 156 11.67 18.59 12.26
CA ASN A 156 10.41 19.10 11.71
C ASN A 156 10.41 19.08 10.16
N GLY A 157 10.94 17.99 9.59
CA GLY A 157 11.13 17.84 8.15
C GLY A 157 12.17 16.76 7.79
N LEU A 158 12.29 16.46 6.50
CA LEU A 158 13.22 15.43 6.01
C LEU A 158 14.70 15.82 6.13
N TYR A 159 14.99 17.12 6.15
CA TYR A 159 16.34 17.66 6.14
C TYR A 159 16.51 18.69 7.25
N GLN A 160 17.76 18.87 7.70
CA GLN A 160 18.07 19.88 8.72
C GLN A 160 17.94 21.28 8.11
N LYS A 161 17.55 22.28 8.92
CA LYS A 161 17.36 23.66 8.47
C LYS A 161 18.58 24.26 7.78
N GLU A 162 19.79 23.97 8.26
CA GLU A 162 21.03 24.45 7.64
C GLU A 162 21.21 23.91 6.21
N GLN A 163 20.74 22.68 5.93
CA GLN A 163 20.80 22.09 4.58
C GLN A 163 19.83 22.77 3.60
N LEU A 164 18.83 23.48 4.10
CA LEU A 164 17.82 24.18 3.31
C LEU A 164 18.03 25.69 3.23
N LYS A 165 19.05 26.20 3.94
CA LYS A 165 19.25 27.64 4.18
C LYS A 165 19.27 28.49 2.92
N LYS A 166 19.94 28.02 1.86
CA LYS A 166 20.02 28.75 0.58
C LYS A 166 18.63 28.88 -0.06
N ALA A 167 17.92 27.77 -0.20
CA ALA A 167 16.57 27.75 -0.76
C ALA A 167 15.58 28.56 0.08
N THR A 168 15.60 28.40 1.41
CA THR A 168 14.75 29.16 2.32
C THR A 168 14.99 30.66 2.20
N LYS A 169 16.26 31.10 2.07
CA LYS A 169 16.60 32.52 1.86
C LYS A 169 16.01 33.06 0.55
N LEU A 170 16.09 32.29 -0.54
CA LEU A 170 15.51 32.68 -1.83
C LEU A 170 13.99 32.82 -1.74
N LEU A 171 13.31 31.84 -1.14
CA LEU A 171 11.85 31.84 -1.02
C LEU A 171 11.34 32.93 -0.07
N HIS A 172 12.04 33.19 1.05
CA HIS A 172 11.65 34.26 1.99
C HIS A 172 11.85 35.68 1.42
N ALA A 173 12.64 35.83 0.36
CA ALA A 173 12.79 37.11 -0.32
C ALA A 173 11.63 37.42 -1.29
N LEU A 174 10.75 36.45 -1.55
CA LEU A 174 9.57 36.63 -2.38
C LEU A 174 8.45 37.35 -1.59
N PRO A 175 7.57 38.09 -2.27
CA PRO A 175 6.34 38.60 -1.67
C PRO A 175 5.50 37.49 -1.05
N LYS A 176 4.70 37.82 -0.03
CA LYS A 176 3.74 36.87 0.57
C LYS A 176 2.47 36.70 -0.26
N GLU A 177 2.22 37.61 -1.19
CA GLU A 177 1.05 37.64 -2.06
C GLU A 177 1.54 37.63 -3.51
N GLY A 178 0.94 36.76 -4.32
CA GLY A 178 1.34 36.54 -5.70
C GLY A 178 0.20 35.92 -6.51
N GLU A 179 0.38 35.94 -7.82
CA GLU A 179 -0.52 35.31 -8.79
C GLU A 179 -0.23 33.81 -8.94
N LEU A 180 1.00 33.39 -8.60
CA LEU A 180 1.48 32.03 -8.79
C LEU A 180 2.11 31.48 -7.52
N TYR A 181 1.49 30.46 -6.93
CA TYR A 181 2.06 29.72 -5.80
C TYR A 181 3.16 28.77 -6.28
N TYR A 182 4.37 28.92 -5.75
CA TYR A 182 5.49 28.03 -6.05
C TYR A 182 5.89 27.15 -4.86
N PHE A 183 5.79 25.84 -5.05
CA PHE A 183 6.24 24.83 -4.09
C PHE A 183 7.40 24.01 -4.67
N PRO A 184 8.67 24.32 -4.33
CA PRO A 184 9.84 23.64 -4.91
C PRO A 184 10.04 22.20 -4.44
N GLY A 185 9.46 21.83 -3.29
CA GLY A 185 9.73 20.56 -2.62
C GLY A 185 11.09 20.50 -1.92
N CYS A 186 11.18 19.72 -0.83
CA CYS A 186 12.37 19.68 0.03
C CYS A 186 13.64 19.13 -0.66
N VAL A 187 13.49 18.20 -1.62
CA VAL A 187 14.62 17.62 -2.37
C VAL A 187 15.27 18.68 -3.25
N THR A 188 14.47 19.43 -4.01
CA THR A 188 14.94 20.56 -4.81
C THR A 188 15.57 21.63 -3.92
N MET A 189 14.94 21.97 -2.80
CA MET A 189 15.48 22.95 -1.86
C MET A 189 16.86 22.56 -1.31
N ARG A 190 17.09 21.26 -1.08
CA ARG A 190 18.38 20.75 -0.58
C ARG A 190 19.43 20.63 -1.68
N ASN A 191 19.09 19.95 -2.77
CA ASN A 191 20.06 19.48 -3.76
C ASN A 191 20.20 20.43 -4.96
N HIS A 192 19.15 21.19 -5.27
CA HIS A 192 19.04 22.01 -6.47
C HIS A 192 18.46 23.42 -6.22
N PRO A 193 19.03 24.21 -5.28
CA PRO A 193 18.56 25.57 -5.01
C PRO A 193 18.66 26.51 -6.23
N GLU A 194 19.51 26.19 -7.21
CA GLU A 194 19.60 26.90 -8.49
C GLU A 194 18.33 26.79 -9.34
N VAL A 195 17.56 25.70 -9.21
CA VAL A 195 16.27 25.54 -9.90
C VAL A 195 15.25 26.55 -9.38
N ILE A 196 15.26 26.80 -8.06
CA ILE A 196 14.43 27.81 -7.40
C ILE A 196 14.75 29.20 -7.95
N GLU A 197 16.04 29.53 -8.01
CA GLU A 197 16.51 30.80 -8.57
C GLU A 197 16.08 30.96 -10.04
N GLY A 198 16.24 29.91 -10.85
CA GLY A 198 15.80 29.90 -12.25
C GLY A 198 14.30 30.17 -12.41
N ILE A 199 13.47 29.52 -11.59
CA ILE A 199 12.01 29.72 -11.63
C ILE A 199 11.63 31.15 -11.24
N ILE A 200 12.28 31.73 -10.23
CA ILE A 200 12.07 33.14 -9.85
C ILE A 200 12.41 34.08 -11.00
N GLN A 201 13.52 33.84 -11.70
CA GLN A 201 13.91 34.66 -12.86
C GLN A 201 12.95 34.52 -14.03
N ILE A 202 12.46 33.30 -14.31
CA ILE A 202 11.46 33.06 -15.35
C ILE A 202 10.17 33.82 -15.05
N ALA A 203 9.65 33.71 -13.83
CA ALA A 203 8.42 34.40 -13.42
C ALA A 203 8.57 35.92 -13.56
N LYS A 204 9.70 36.47 -13.09
CA LYS A 204 10.01 37.90 -13.23
C LYS A 204 10.04 38.36 -14.68
N LYS A 205 10.65 37.59 -15.58
CA LYS A 205 10.69 37.90 -17.02
C LYS A 205 9.32 37.76 -17.69
N ALA A 206 8.48 36.84 -17.22
CA ALA A 206 7.12 36.67 -17.69
C ALA A 206 6.15 37.73 -17.15
N GLY A 207 6.59 38.60 -16.24
CA GLY A 207 5.74 39.60 -15.59
C GLY A 207 4.77 39.01 -14.56
N VAL A 208 4.99 37.77 -14.13
CA VAL A 208 4.15 37.04 -13.16
C VAL A 208 4.72 37.23 -11.76
N LYS A 209 3.86 37.56 -10.79
CA LYS A 209 4.27 37.64 -9.37
C LYS A 209 4.14 36.28 -8.69
N LEU A 210 5.28 35.72 -8.25
CA LEU A 210 5.34 34.60 -7.32
C LEU A 210 4.98 35.05 -5.89
#